data_AF-A0A7S0F4L4-F1
#
_entry.id   AF-A0A7S0F4L4-F1
#
_cell.length_a   1.000
_cell.length_b   1.000
_cell.length_c   1.000
_cell.angle_alpha   90.00
_cell.angle_beta   90.00
_cell.angle_gamma   90.00
#
_symmetry.space_group_name_H-M   'P 1'
#
loop_
_entity.id
_entity.type
_entity.pdbx_description
1 polymer ?
#
loop_
_entity_poly.entity_id
_entity_poly.type
_entity_poly.pdbx_seq_one_letter_code
_entity_poly.pdbx_strand_id
1 'polypeptide(L)'
;WWDDLWLNEGFATWMETGICDELYPSWNMWEQFITDMQGRALQLDALRSSHPIQVPIANAEEVEQVFDAISYCKGGSVVRMVHAVVGKDKFVQGLRAYMEEFKYGNATTGDLWKAWELASGKPVTDMMGQWTTQMGFPLLEVLEAAAAGGGVTLKLKQSWFLADGSAPAAGEEKLWMIPVFATASGGAAGAEAALGTP
;
A
#
# COMPACT_ATOMS: atom_id res chain seq x y z
N TRP A 1 -9.33 -0.32 17.56
CA TRP A 1 -10.67 0.26 17.88
C TRP A 1 -11.25 0.68 16.53
N TRP A 2 -12.11 1.70 16.37
CA TRP A 2 -12.57 2.12 15.03
C TRP A 2 -11.46 2.75 14.16
N ASP A 3 -10.37 3.20 14.79
CA ASP A 3 -9.13 3.63 14.15
C ASP A 3 -8.47 2.55 13.25
N ASP A 4 -8.78 1.27 13.50
CA ASP A 4 -8.34 0.14 12.68
C ASP A 4 -9.43 -0.36 11.70
N LEU A 5 -10.53 0.38 11.47
CA LEU A 5 -11.64 -0.04 10.60
C LEU A 5 -11.15 -0.48 9.21
N TRP A 6 -10.19 0.26 8.64
CA TRP A 6 -9.61 -0.04 7.34
C TRP A 6 -9.01 -1.44 7.26
N LEU A 7 -8.55 -2.02 8.38
CA LEU A 7 -7.99 -3.37 8.43
C LEU A 7 -9.05 -4.40 8.03
N ASN A 8 -10.32 -4.16 8.37
CA ASN A 8 -11.42 -4.99 7.92
C ASN A 8 -11.77 -4.68 6.46
N GLU A 9 -12.03 -3.40 6.16
CA GLU A 9 -12.60 -3.00 4.87
C GLU A 9 -11.60 -3.11 3.70
N GLY A 10 -10.38 -2.62 3.89
CA GLY A 10 -9.31 -2.70 2.88
C GLY A 10 -8.85 -4.14 2.64
N PHE A 11 -8.73 -4.94 3.70
CA PHE A 11 -8.40 -6.37 3.54
C PHE A 11 -9.53 -7.14 2.86
N ALA A 12 -10.79 -6.90 3.22
CA ALA A 12 -11.95 -7.50 2.56
C ALA A 12 -11.99 -7.14 1.07
N THR A 13 -11.77 -5.86 0.72
CA THR A 13 -11.72 -5.39 -0.68
C THR A 13 -10.65 -6.15 -1.49
N TRP A 14 -9.46 -6.37 -0.90
CA TRP A 14 -8.39 -7.14 -1.54
C TRP A 14 -8.75 -8.62 -1.69
N MET A 15 -9.27 -9.24 -0.62
CA MET A 15 -9.67 -10.64 -0.60
C MET A 15 -10.78 -10.96 -1.59
N GLU A 16 -11.82 -10.10 -1.65
CA GLU A 16 -12.94 -10.22 -2.59
C GLU A 16 -12.41 -10.25 -4.03
N THR A 17 -11.55 -9.29 -4.38
CA THR A 17 -10.94 -9.20 -5.70
C THR A 17 -10.15 -10.47 -6.02
N GLY A 18 -9.28 -10.91 -5.11
CA GLY A 18 -8.42 -12.09 -5.32
C GLY A 18 -9.19 -13.39 -5.45
N ILE A 19 -10.20 -13.61 -4.61
CA ILE A 19 -11.04 -14.82 -4.67
C ILE A 19 -11.87 -14.83 -5.96
N CYS A 20 -12.49 -13.71 -6.33
CA CYS A 20 -13.25 -13.62 -7.56
C CYS A 20 -12.38 -13.85 -8.80
N ASP A 21 -11.15 -13.32 -8.82
CA ASP A 21 -10.18 -13.57 -9.90
C ASP A 21 -9.80 -15.06 -9.99
N GLU A 22 -9.60 -15.74 -8.85
CA GLU A 22 -9.25 -17.16 -8.82
C GLU A 22 -10.42 -18.05 -9.27
N LEU A 23 -11.64 -17.72 -8.86
CA LEU A 23 -12.85 -18.48 -9.23
C LEU A 23 -13.30 -18.20 -10.67
N TYR A 24 -13.10 -16.97 -11.16
CA TYR A 24 -13.54 -16.53 -12.49
C TYR A 24 -12.42 -15.80 -13.24
N PRO A 25 -11.34 -16.50 -13.67
CA PRO A 25 -10.16 -15.85 -14.27
C PRO A 25 -10.44 -15.04 -15.53
N SER A 26 -11.51 -15.38 -16.27
CA SER A 26 -11.92 -14.65 -17.47
C SER A 26 -12.51 -13.26 -17.19
N TRP A 27 -12.80 -12.92 -15.92
CA TRP A 27 -13.33 -11.61 -15.55
C TRP A 27 -12.24 -10.55 -15.37
N ASN A 28 -10.97 -10.96 -15.29
CA ASN A 28 -9.82 -10.06 -15.08
C ASN A 28 -10.07 -9.09 -13.91
N MET A 29 -10.42 -9.62 -12.73
CA MET A 29 -10.84 -8.79 -11.59
C MET A 29 -9.72 -7.87 -11.14
N TRP A 30 -8.45 -8.28 -11.27
CA TRP A 30 -7.33 -7.40 -10.98
C TRP A 30 -7.19 -6.22 -11.96
N GLU A 31 -7.59 -6.36 -13.22
CA GLU A 31 -7.59 -5.24 -14.17
C GLU A 31 -8.66 -4.21 -13.77
N GLN A 32 -9.85 -4.69 -13.39
CA GLN A 32 -10.93 -3.84 -12.87
C GLN A 32 -10.54 -3.16 -11.55
N PHE A 33 -9.82 -3.86 -10.66
CA PHE A 33 -9.32 -3.28 -9.42
C PHE A 33 -8.43 -2.05 -9.66
N ILE A 34 -7.61 -2.06 -10.72
CA ILE A 34 -6.75 -0.91 -11.05
C ILE A 34 -7.60 0.32 -11.41
N THR A 35 -8.66 0.15 -12.21
CA THR A 35 -9.49 1.28 -12.64
C THR A 35 -10.43 1.75 -11.54
N ASP A 36 -11.11 0.81 -10.88
CA ASP A 36 -12.30 1.10 -10.07
C ASP A 36 -11.94 1.36 -8.61
N MET A 37 -10.88 0.71 -8.11
CA MET A 37 -10.41 0.86 -6.74
C MET A 37 -9.16 1.75 -6.70
N GLN A 38 -8.06 1.32 -7.32
CA GLN A 38 -6.80 2.04 -7.22
C GLN A 38 -6.88 3.44 -7.84
N GLY A 39 -7.48 3.57 -9.03
CA GLY A 39 -7.70 4.88 -9.67
C GLY A 39 -8.52 5.83 -8.81
N ARG A 40 -9.62 5.34 -8.21
CA ARG A 40 -10.47 6.11 -7.30
C ARG A 40 -9.74 6.55 -6.03
N ALA A 41 -8.93 5.67 -5.45
CA ALA A 41 -8.09 5.99 -4.29
C ALA A 41 -7.10 7.12 -4.61
N LEU A 42 -6.38 7.01 -5.74
CA LEU A 42 -5.40 8.01 -6.17
C LEU A 42 -6.05 9.38 -6.45
N GLN A 43 -7.26 9.40 -7.01
CA GLN A 43 -7.98 10.66 -7.28
C GLN A 43 -8.33 11.40 -5.99
N LEU A 44 -8.89 10.70 -5.00
CA LEU A 44 -9.26 11.31 -3.71
C LEU A 44 -8.03 11.71 -2.91
N ASP A 45 -7.01 10.85 -2.89
CA ASP A 45 -5.82 11.01 -2.05
C ASP A 45 -4.80 12.02 -2.62
N ALA A 46 -5.00 12.48 -3.86
CA ALA A 46 -4.24 13.58 -4.45
C ALA A 46 -4.72 14.97 -4.00
N LEU A 47 -5.79 15.05 -3.19
CA LEU A 47 -6.33 16.30 -2.64
C LEU A 47 -5.69 16.61 -1.28
N ARG A 48 -5.45 17.90 -1.00
CA ARG A 48 -4.99 18.37 0.32
C ARG A 48 -5.97 18.08 1.46
N SER A 49 -7.24 17.87 1.13
CA SER A 49 -8.30 17.52 2.06
C SER A 49 -8.44 16.02 2.32
N SER A 50 -7.54 15.18 1.78
CA SER A 50 -7.49 13.76 2.08
C SER A 50 -7.18 13.52 3.56
N HIS A 51 -7.21 12.25 3.99
CA HIS A 51 -6.82 11.82 5.33
C HIS A 51 -5.91 10.57 5.27
N PRO A 52 -5.13 10.30 6.32
CA PRO A 52 -4.42 9.03 6.45
C PRO A 52 -5.38 7.84 6.49
N ILE A 53 -4.90 6.64 6.18
CA ILE A 53 -5.72 5.42 6.33
C ILE A 53 -6.07 5.18 7.81
N GLN A 54 -5.08 5.35 8.70
CA GLN A 54 -5.27 5.30 10.14
C GLN A 54 -5.66 6.68 10.65
N VAL A 55 -6.94 6.85 10.99
CA VAL A 55 -7.47 8.08 11.57
C VAL A 55 -7.80 7.83 13.04
N PRO A 56 -7.31 8.66 13.97
CA PRO A 56 -7.76 8.60 15.36
C PRO A 56 -9.26 8.94 15.43
N ILE A 57 -10.07 8.01 15.93
CA ILE A 57 -11.53 8.17 16.06
C ILE A 57 -11.88 8.27 17.54
N ALA A 58 -12.37 9.43 17.97
CA ALA A 58 -12.67 9.69 19.38
C ALA A 58 -14.04 9.15 19.80
N ASN A 59 -15.01 9.10 18.89
CA ASN A 59 -16.36 8.61 19.13
C ASN A 59 -16.94 7.92 17.88
N ALA A 60 -17.98 7.12 18.06
CA ALA A 60 -18.53 6.28 16.99
C ALA A 60 -19.21 7.08 15.86
N GLU A 61 -19.60 8.34 16.10
CA GLU A 61 -20.24 9.20 15.09
C GLU A 61 -19.23 9.69 14.04
N GLU A 62 -17.95 9.79 14.41
CA GLU A 62 -16.85 10.14 13.49
C GLU A 62 -16.51 9.02 12.51
N VAL A 63 -16.99 7.79 12.73
CA VAL A 63 -16.68 6.64 11.87
C VAL A 63 -17.25 6.83 10.45
N GLU A 64 -18.40 7.48 10.31
CA GLU A 64 -19.00 7.80 9.00
C GLU A 64 -18.05 8.62 8.11
N GLN A 65 -17.15 9.40 8.70
CA GLN A 65 -16.20 10.23 7.96
C GLN A 65 -15.09 9.43 7.30
N VAL A 66 -14.81 8.21 7.79
CA VAL A 66 -13.75 7.33 7.25
C VAL A 66 -14.32 6.18 6.41
N PHE A 67 -15.65 6.08 6.27
CA PHE A 67 -16.29 5.14 5.34
C PHE A 67 -16.23 5.66 3.89
N ASP A 68 -15.03 5.77 3.35
CA ASP A 68 -14.78 6.38 2.05
C ASP A 68 -13.77 5.60 1.18
N ALA A 69 -13.37 6.18 0.04
CA ALA A 69 -12.44 5.49 -0.85
C ALA A 69 -11.02 5.32 -0.26
N ILE A 70 -10.63 6.07 0.78
CA ILE A 70 -9.33 5.89 1.43
C ILE A 70 -9.33 4.58 2.22
N SER A 71 -10.31 4.36 3.10
CA SER A 71 -10.34 3.14 3.93
C SER A 71 -10.49 1.86 3.12
N TYR A 72 -11.30 1.89 2.05
CA TYR A 72 -11.55 0.73 1.20
C TYR A 72 -10.52 0.59 0.09
N CYS A 73 -10.45 1.59 -0.80
CA CYS A 73 -9.72 1.46 -2.05
C CYS A 73 -8.21 1.66 -1.85
N LYS A 74 -7.80 2.67 -1.07
CA LYS A 74 -6.38 2.84 -0.70
C LYS A 74 -5.92 1.71 0.22
N GLY A 75 -6.74 1.35 1.21
CA GLY A 75 -6.52 0.20 2.10
C GLY A 75 -6.24 -1.10 1.32
N GLY A 76 -7.12 -1.49 0.40
CA GLY A 76 -6.93 -2.67 -0.44
C GLY A 76 -5.71 -2.57 -1.36
N SER A 77 -5.39 -1.37 -1.86
CA SER A 77 -4.19 -1.12 -2.68
C SER A 77 -2.90 -1.30 -1.87
N VAL A 78 -2.90 -0.88 -0.60
CA VAL A 78 -1.77 -1.10 0.33
C VAL A 78 -1.60 -2.59 0.64
N VAL A 79 -2.68 -3.33 0.89
CA VAL A 79 -2.61 -4.80 1.07
C VAL A 79 -2.05 -5.48 -0.18
N ARG A 80 -2.48 -5.07 -1.38
CA ARG A 80 -1.94 -5.56 -2.65
C ARG A 80 -0.44 -5.30 -2.78
N MET A 81 0.01 -4.11 -2.37
CA MET A 81 1.43 -3.75 -2.37
C MET A 81 2.23 -4.61 -1.41
N VAL A 82 1.74 -4.86 -0.18
CA VAL A 82 2.39 -5.78 0.77
C VAL A 82 2.49 -7.18 0.19
N HIS A 83 1.38 -7.71 -0.36
CA HIS A 83 1.37 -9.03 -0.98
C HIS A 83 2.44 -9.17 -2.08
N ALA A 84 2.64 -8.12 -2.90
CA ALA A 84 3.70 -8.10 -3.91
C ALA A 84 5.10 -8.08 -3.29
N VAL A 85 5.32 -7.32 -2.21
CA VAL A 85 6.62 -7.22 -1.52
C VAL A 85 7.00 -8.50 -0.80
N VAL A 86 6.08 -9.09 -0.02
CA VAL A 86 6.41 -10.28 0.79
C VAL A 86 6.32 -11.58 -0.01
N GLY A 87 5.53 -11.59 -1.08
CA GLY A 87 5.23 -12.78 -1.87
C GLY A 87 4.16 -13.67 -1.23
N LYS A 88 3.45 -14.44 -2.07
CA LYS A 88 2.27 -15.23 -1.70
C LYS A 88 2.48 -16.13 -0.48
N ASP A 89 3.56 -16.91 -0.46
CA ASP A 89 3.80 -17.90 0.60
C ASP A 89 4.01 -17.24 1.96
N LYS A 90 4.81 -16.15 1.99
CA LYS A 90 5.07 -15.40 3.22
C LYS A 90 3.87 -14.57 3.66
N PHE A 91 3.10 -14.05 2.71
CA PHE A 91 1.84 -13.38 2.99
C PHE A 91 0.87 -14.30 3.72
N VAL A 92 0.64 -15.51 3.19
CA VAL A 92 -0.25 -16.51 3.79
C VAL A 92 0.31 -17.00 5.14
N GLN A 93 1.62 -17.21 5.24
CA GLN A 93 2.27 -17.60 6.49
C GLN A 93 2.05 -16.55 7.60
N GLY A 94 2.30 -15.27 7.31
CA GLY A 94 2.11 -14.18 8.27
C GLY A 94 0.65 -14.01 8.67
N LEU A 95 -0.27 -14.07 7.69
CA LEU A 95 -1.70 -13.98 7.97
C LEU A 95 -2.20 -15.13 8.86
N ARG A 96 -1.74 -16.36 8.63
CA ARG A 96 -2.07 -17.51 9.50
C ARG A 96 -1.57 -17.31 10.92
N ALA A 97 -0.34 -16.83 11.08
CA ALA A 97 0.22 -16.57 12.40
C ALA A 97 -0.57 -15.48 13.14
N TYR A 98 -0.89 -14.37 12.46
CA TYR A 98 -1.73 -13.30 12.98
C TYR A 98 -3.11 -13.82 13.43
N MET A 99 -3.80 -14.56 12.58
CA MET A 99 -5.13 -15.10 12.90
C MET A 99 -5.09 -16.06 14.09
N GLU A 100 -4.06 -16.89 14.21
CA GLU A 100 -3.91 -17.83 15.33
C GLU A 100 -3.57 -17.12 16.65
N GLU A 101 -2.74 -16.08 16.61
CA GLU A 101 -2.34 -15.30 17.78
C GLU A 101 -3.51 -14.48 18.35
N PHE A 102 -4.31 -13.84 17.47
CA PHE A 102 -5.37 -12.92 17.87
C PHE A 102 -6.78 -13.52 17.81
N LYS A 103 -6.91 -14.84 17.63
CA LYS A 103 -8.21 -15.51 17.60
C LYS A 103 -9.02 -15.22 18.86
N TYR A 104 -10.29 -14.85 18.67
CA TYR A 104 -11.22 -14.49 19.74
C TYR A 104 -10.81 -13.27 20.58
N GLY A 105 -9.82 -12.49 20.13
CA GLY A 105 -9.35 -11.27 20.76
C GLY A 105 -9.48 -10.06 19.84
N ASN A 106 -8.70 -9.03 20.15
CA ASN A 106 -8.58 -7.82 19.34
C ASN A 106 -7.14 -7.70 18.84
N ALA A 107 -6.98 -7.06 17.69
CA ALA A 107 -5.70 -6.79 17.08
C ALA A 107 -5.71 -5.38 16.48
N THR A 108 -4.52 -4.86 16.25
CA THR A 108 -4.29 -3.53 15.67
C THR A 108 -3.63 -3.66 14.29
N THR A 109 -3.58 -2.54 13.57
CA THR A 109 -2.81 -2.41 12.34
C THR A 109 -1.33 -2.81 12.52
N GLY A 110 -0.71 -2.43 13.64
CA GLY A 110 0.68 -2.76 13.94
C GLY A 110 0.94 -4.26 14.12
N ASP A 111 -0.03 -4.99 14.69
CA ASP A 111 0.06 -6.44 14.87
C ASP A 111 0.10 -7.18 13.53
N LEU A 112 -0.70 -6.73 12.56
CA LEU A 112 -0.73 -7.29 11.22
C LEU A 112 0.60 -7.05 10.47
N TRP A 113 1.16 -5.84 10.56
CA TRP A 113 2.46 -5.54 9.95
C TRP A 113 3.58 -6.39 10.52
N LYS A 114 3.60 -6.53 11.85
CA LYS A 114 4.58 -7.35 12.55
C LYS A 114 4.50 -8.82 12.13
N ALA A 115 3.31 -9.36 11.93
CA ALA A 115 3.13 -10.74 11.49
C ALA A 115 3.72 -10.98 10.08
N TRP A 116 3.51 -10.04 9.14
CA TRP A 116 4.12 -10.13 7.80
C TRP A 116 5.62 -9.84 7.80
N GLU A 117 6.10 -8.92 8.62
CA GLU A 117 7.53 -8.65 8.83
C GLU A 117 8.25 -9.91 9.34
N LEU A 118 7.72 -10.57 10.37
CA LEU A 118 8.28 -11.81 10.91
C LEU A 118 8.29 -12.95 9.90
N ALA A 119 7.23 -13.09 9.10
CA ALA A 119 7.14 -14.16 8.11
C ALA A 119 8.10 -13.96 6.91
N SER A 120 8.28 -12.70 6.48
CA SER A 120 9.01 -12.35 5.26
C SER A 120 10.47 -11.94 5.49
N GLY A 121 10.81 -11.46 6.69
CA GLY A 121 12.10 -10.82 6.98
C GLY A 121 12.29 -9.45 6.32
N LYS A 122 11.23 -8.87 5.74
CA LYS A 122 11.25 -7.54 5.11
C LYS A 122 10.72 -6.49 6.10
N PRO A 123 11.14 -5.21 6.01
CA PRO A 123 10.74 -4.16 6.96
C PRO A 123 9.31 -3.67 6.71
N VAL A 124 8.32 -4.57 6.81
CA VAL A 124 6.91 -4.28 6.50
C VAL A 124 6.35 -3.25 7.47
N THR A 125 6.75 -3.27 8.74
CA THR A 125 6.24 -2.35 9.76
C THR A 125 6.62 -0.90 9.44
N ASP A 126 7.91 -0.65 9.19
CA ASP A 126 8.41 0.68 8.86
C ASP A 126 7.83 1.16 7.52
N MET A 127 7.81 0.28 6.53
CA MET A 127 7.30 0.59 5.21
C MET A 127 5.81 0.98 5.29
N MET A 128 4.96 0.10 5.80
CA MET A 128 3.51 0.30 5.79
C MET A 128 3.03 1.32 6.82
N GLY A 129 3.81 1.58 7.88
CA GLY A 129 3.59 2.72 8.76
C GLY A 129 3.49 4.01 7.94
N GLN A 130 4.47 4.27 7.07
CA GLN A 130 4.49 5.47 6.22
C GLN A 130 3.38 5.52 5.16
N TRP A 131 2.79 4.39 4.78
CA TRP A 131 1.66 4.37 3.83
C TRP A 131 0.30 4.56 4.50
N THR A 132 0.21 4.31 5.81
CA THR A 132 -1.07 4.26 6.52
C THR A 132 -1.27 5.41 7.51
N THR A 133 -0.19 5.97 8.09
CA THR A 133 -0.29 7.03 9.11
C THR A 133 -0.21 8.45 8.56
N GLN A 134 0.04 8.62 7.26
CA GLN A 134 0.00 9.91 6.58
C GLN A 134 -0.91 9.88 5.35
N MET A 135 -1.59 11.00 5.10
CA MET A 135 -2.37 11.21 3.87
C MET A 135 -1.47 11.37 2.64
N GLY A 136 -2.03 11.10 1.46
CA GLY A 136 -1.36 11.24 0.18
C GLY A 136 -0.53 10.02 -0.22
N PHE A 137 0.11 10.16 -1.37
CA PHE A 137 1.00 9.17 -1.96
C PHE A 137 2.13 9.87 -2.74
N PRO A 138 3.25 9.15 -3.01
CA PRO A 138 4.38 9.72 -3.74
C PRO A 138 4.17 9.67 -5.26
N LEU A 139 4.61 10.72 -5.94
CA LEU A 139 5.05 10.67 -7.33
C LEU A 139 6.50 10.21 -7.36
N LEU A 140 6.79 9.16 -8.13
CA LEU A 140 8.15 8.69 -8.38
C LEU A 140 8.59 9.07 -9.80
N GLU A 141 9.59 9.94 -9.89
CA GLU A 141 10.16 10.44 -11.14
C GLU A 141 11.48 9.73 -11.46
N VAL A 142 11.63 9.29 -12.71
CA VAL A 142 12.89 8.76 -13.24
C VAL A 142 13.67 9.92 -13.87
N LEU A 143 14.70 10.40 -13.19
CA LEU A 143 15.51 11.52 -13.65
C LEU A 143 16.54 11.11 -14.71
N GLU A 144 17.17 9.96 -14.51
CA GLU A 144 18.20 9.43 -15.38
C GLU A 144 18.09 7.90 -15.45
N ALA A 145 18.33 7.33 -16.64
CA ALA A 145 18.43 5.90 -16.86
C ALA A 145 19.69 5.62 -17.69
N ALA A 146 20.62 4.85 -17.12
CA ALA A 146 21.88 4.52 -17.76
C ALA A 146 22.05 3.00 -17.84
N ALA A 147 22.24 2.48 -19.04
CA ALA A 147 22.61 1.08 -19.24
C ALA A 147 24.13 0.94 -19.18
N ALA A 148 24.65 0.14 -18.25
CA ALA A 148 26.07 -0.12 -18.10
C ALA A 148 26.31 -1.53 -17.55
N GLY A 149 27.36 -2.22 -18.03
CA GLY A 149 27.80 -3.50 -17.48
C GLY A 149 26.78 -4.64 -17.51
N GLY A 150 25.80 -4.60 -18.43
CA GLY A 150 24.73 -5.60 -18.50
C GLY A 150 23.54 -5.34 -17.56
N GLY A 151 23.49 -4.19 -16.89
CA GLY A 151 22.36 -3.74 -16.06
C GLY A 151 21.90 -2.32 -16.42
N VAL A 152 20.86 -1.86 -15.72
CA VAL A 152 20.33 -0.50 -15.82
C VAL A 152 20.38 0.16 -14.45
N THR A 153 21.00 1.32 -14.37
CA THR A 153 20.98 2.20 -13.19
C THR A 153 19.93 3.28 -13.39
N LEU A 154 19.02 3.41 -12.43
CA LEU A 154 17.99 4.44 -12.41
C LEU A 154 18.28 5.45 -11.30
N LYS A 155 18.23 6.74 -11.63
CA LYS A 155 18.22 7.83 -10.66
C LYS A 155 16.79 8.27 -10.44
N LEU A 156 16.29 8.04 -9.23
CA LEU A 156 14.88 8.21 -8.88
C LEU A 156 14.72 9.37 -7.90
N LYS A 157 13.62 10.12 -8.03
CA LYS A 157 13.21 11.18 -7.09
C LYS A 157 11.77 10.95 -6.70
N GLN A 158 11.48 11.02 -5.39
CA GLN A 158 10.11 11.02 -4.90
C GLN A 158 9.68 12.42 -4.46
N SER A 159 8.39 12.71 -4.60
CA SER A 159 7.74 13.89 -4.02
C SER A 159 6.28 13.57 -3.71
N TRP A 160 5.67 14.26 -2.76
CA TRP A 160 4.22 14.14 -2.53
C TRP A 160 3.44 14.64 -3.77
N PHE A 161 2.58 13.79 -4.33
CA PHE A 161 1.73 14.14 -5.45
C PHE A 161 0.48 14.91 -5.01
N LEU A 162 0.20 16.03 -5.70
CA LEU A 162 -1.01 16.83 -5.52
C LEU A 162 -1.64 17.15 -6.87
N ALA A 163 -2.95 16.91 -7.00
CA ALA A 163 -3.66 17.07 -8.27
C ALA A 163 -3.79 18.54 -8.73
N ASP A 164 -3.67 19.49 -7.80
CA ASP A 164 -3.71 20.93 -8.09
C ASP A 164 -2.37 21.47 -8.63
N GLY A 165 -1.34 20.62 -8.74
CA GLY A 165 0.01 20.99 -9.18
C GLY A 165 0.80 21.82 -8.17
N SER A 166 0.27 22.05 -6.96
CA SER A 166 1.00 22.73 -5.91
C SER A 166 2.14 21.86 -5.37
N ALA A 167 3.24 22.49 -4.98
CA ALA A 167 4.28 21.82 -4.23
C ALA A 167 3.90 21.78 -2.73
N PRO A 168 4.38 20.78 -1.96
CA PRO A 168 4.33 20.84 -0.51
C PRO A 168 4.97 22.12 0.02
N ALA A 169 4.36 22.75 1.02
CA ALA A 169 5.00 23.88 1.69
C ALA A 169 6.24 23.40 2.46
N ALA A 170 7.15 24.32 2.79
CA ALA A 170 8.31 23.99 3.61
C ALA A 170 7.85 23.44 4.97
N GLY A 171 8.30 22.23 5.34
CA GLY A 171 7.88 21.52 6.54
C GLY A 171 6.69 20.57 6.33
N GLU A 172 6.08 20.52 5.14
CA GLU A 172 5.04 19.55 4.77
C GLU A 172 5.58 18.41 3.88
N GLU A 173 6.91 18.29 3.75
CA GLU A 173 7.52 17.23 2.96
C GLU A 173 7.19 15.86 3.57
N LYS A 174 6.70 14.96 2.72
CA LYS A 174 6.39 13.58 3.07
C LYS A 174 7.30 12.65 2.29
N LEU A 175 7.76 11.59 2.96
CA LEU A 175 8.52 10.52 2.34
C LEU A 175 7.82 9.20 2.59
N TRP A 176 7.96 8.31 1.62
CA TRP A 176 7.50 6.95 1.69
C TRP A 176 8.66 6.01 1.39
N MET A 177 8.63 4.85 2.03
CA MET A 177 9.40 3.69 1.65
C MET A 177 8.64 3.01 0.51
N ILE A 178 9.08 3.28 -0.71
CA ILE A 178 8.40 2.86 -1.93
C ILE A 178 9.03 1.54 -2.38
N PRO A 179 8.28 0.43 -2.40
CA PRO A 179 8.75 -0.80 -3.04
C PRO A 179 8.72 -0.61 -4.57
N VAL A 180 9.88 -0.70 -5.19
CA VAL A 180 10.07 -0.55 -6.64
C VAL A 180 10.38 -1.90 -7.26
N PHE A 181 9.56 -2.29 -8.22
CA PHE A 181 9.76 -3.47 -9.05
C PHE A 181 10.04 -3.01 -10.48
N ALA A 182 11.16 -3.43 -11.06
CA ALA A 182 11.53 -3.07 -12.42
C ALA A 182 11.64 -4.32 -13.30
N THR A 183 11.03 -4.28 -14.49
CA THR A 183 11.16 -5.33 -15.52
C THR A 183 11.83 -4.76 -16.77
N ALA A 184 12.76 -5.50 -17.36
CA ALA A 184 13.41 -5.14 -18.62
C ALA A 184 12.84 -5.96 -19.78
N SER A 185 12.77 -5.37 -20.99
CA SER A 185 12.39 -6.09 -22.21
C SER A 185 13.43 -7.18 -22.51
N GLY A 186 13.05 -8.44 -22.32
CA GLY A 186 13.95 -9.61 -22.48
C GLY A 186 13.68 -10.78 -21.52
N GLY A 187 12.77 -10.64 -20.55
CA GLY A 187 12.31 -11.75 -19.71
C GLY A 187 13.25 -12.16 -18.58
N ALA A 188 14.34 -11.40 -18.34
CA ALA A 188 15.13 -11.57 -17.12
C ALA A 188 14.33 -11.11 -15.89
N ALA A 189 14.44 -11.86 -14.79
CA ALA A 189 13.75 -11.58 -13.54
C ALA A 189 13.95 -10.12 -13.10
N GLY A 190 12.86 -9.46 -12.71
CA GLY A 190 12.88 -8.06 -12.33
C GLY A 190 13.76 -7.80 -11.11
N ALA A 191 14.34 -6.60 -11.04
CA ALA A 191 15.06 -6.15 -9.85
C ALA A 191 14.06 -5.55 -8.86
N GLU A 192 14.19 -5.93 -7.58
CA GLU A 192 13.44 -5.34 -6.46
C GLU A 192 14.36 -4.40 -5.69
N ALA A 193 13.89 -3.18 -5.43
CA ALA A 193 14.57 -2.20 -4.58
C ALA A 193 13.55 -1.44 -3.73
N ALA A 194 13.98 -0.93 -2.57
CA ALA A 194 13.18 -0.01 -1.76
C ALA A 194 13.84 1.37 -1.77
N LEU A 195 13.05 2.42 -2.00
CA LEU A 195 13.49 3.81 -1.89
C LEU A 195 12.89 4.45 -0.64
N GLY A 196 13.68 5.18 0.15
CA GLY A 196 13.14 5.97 1.28
C GLY A 196 13.68 5.62 2.66
N THR A 197 14.89 5.09 2.79
CA THR A 197 15.58 5.16 4.09
C THR A 197 15.96 6.61 4.38
N PRO A 198 15.66 7.14 5.57
CA PRO A 198 16.12 8.48 5.97
C PRO A 198 17.64 8.62 5.94
#